data_AF-A0A1V4U3C3-F1
#
_entry.id   AF-A0A1V4U3C3-F1
#
_cell.length_a   1.000
_cell.length_b   1.000
_cell.length_c   1.000
_cell.angle_alpha   90.00
_cell.angle_beta   90.00
_cell.angle_gamma   90.00
#
_symmetry.space_group_name_H-M   'P 1'
#
loop_
_entity.id
_entity.type
_entity.pdbx_description
1 polymer ?
#
loop_
_entity_poly.entity_id
_entity_poly.type
_entity_poly.pdbx_seq_one_letter_code
_entity_poly.pdbx_strand_id
1 'polypeptide(L)'
;MPETRNSGDLRRFLLSIDPDACTERMAPRNIWILHSPGDTVIPFADGQALYQVLPEPKSFFPFNGTHGLNEEADAWIPGECAQIYGPAR
;
A
#
# COMPACT_ATOMS: atom_id res chain seq x y z
N MET A 1 14.44 -31.94 -27.40
CA MET A 1 14.17 -30.49 -27.27
C MET A 1 14.87 -30.03 -26.01
N PRO A 2 15.83 -29.09 -26.06
CA PRO A 2 16.40 -28.56 -24.83
C PRO A 2 15.36 -27.66 -24.17
N GLU A 3 15.05 -27.93 -22.90
CA GLU A 3 14.21 -27.08 -22.08
C GLU A 3 14.84 -25.68 -22.03
N THR A 4 14.11 -24.67 -22.48
CA THR A 4 14.52 -23.28 -22.28
C THR A 4 14.48 -23.00 -20.78
N ARG A 5 15.65 -23.10 -20.15
CA ARG A 5 15.90 -22.60 -18.81
C ARG A 5 15.49 -21.13 -18.83
N ASN A 6 14.33 -20.82 -18.25
CA ASN A 6 13.90 -19.45 -18.03
C ASN A 6 15.05 -18.81 -17.24
N SER A 7 15.91 -18.02 -17.90
CA SER A 7 16.95 -17.26 -17.21
C SER A 7 16.23 -16.12 -16.52
N GLY A 8 15.43 -16.49 -15.50
CA GLY A 8 14.58 -15.57 -14.78
C GLY A 8 15.49 -14.46 -14.29
N ASP A 9 15.27 -13.27 -14.81
CA ASP A 9 15.97 -12.08 -14.36
C ASP A 9 15.50 -11.84 -12.92
N LEU A 10 16.27 -12.37 -11.97
CA LEU A 10 16.01 -12.29 -10.55
C LEU A 10 15.81 -10.83 -10.11
N ARG A 11 16.55 -9.89 -10.72
CA ARG A 11 16.41 -8.47 -10.43
C ARG A 11 15.04 -7.95 -10.87
N ARG A 12 14.58 -8.29 -12.08
CA ARG A 12 13.22 -7.93 -12.53
C ARG A 12 12.15 -8.53 -11.63
N PHE A 13 12.32 -9.77 -11.19
CA PHE A 13 11.37 -10.41 -10.28
C PHE A 13 11.30 -9.68 -8.94
N LEU A 14 12.46 -9.43 -8.30
CA LEU A 14 12.52 -8.74 -7.01
C LEU A 14 11.91 -7.32 -7.09
N LEU A 15 12.20 -6.57 -8.14
CA LEU A 15 11.60 -5.24 -8.35
C LEU A 15 10.09 -5.27 -8.66
N SER A 16 9.55 -6.42 -9.08
CA SER A 16 8.11 -6.54 -9.37
C SER A 16 7.27 -6.83 -8.12
N ILE A 17 7.90 -7.28 -7.04
CA ILE A 17 7.23 -7.59 -5.76
C ILE A 17 7.52 -6.55 -4.68
N ASP A 18 8.51 -5.68 -4.90
CA ASP A 18 8.83 -4.57 -4.03
C ASP A 18 7.87 -3.39 -4.29
N PRO A 19 7.00 -3.02 -3.34
CA PRO A 19 6.08 -1.90 -3.51
C PRO A 19 6.79 -0.57 -3.72
N ASP A 20 7.98 -0.36 -3.13
CA ASP A 20 8.74 0.89 -3.25
C ASP A 20 9.21 1.12 -4.69
N ALA A 21 9.55 0.03 -5.39
CA ALA A 21 10.01 0.05 -6.77
C ALA A 21 8.92 0.52 -7.76
N CYS A 22 7.66 0.58 -7.34
CA CYS A 22 6.52 0.99 -8.18
C CYS A 22 5.91 2.35 -7.79
N THR A 23 6.44 3.02 -6.77
CA THR A 23 5.91 4.29 -6.21
C THR A 23 5.63 5.36 -7.27
N GLU A 24 6.57 5.63 -8.17
CA GLU A 24 6.41 6.64 -9.26
C GLU A 24 5.21 6.35 -10.16
N ARG A 25 4.87 5.08 -10.38
CA ARG A 25 3.77 4.66 -11.25
C ARG A 25 2.39 4.82 -10.59
N MET A 26 2.37 5.10 -9.29
CA MET A 26 1.13 5.28 -8.53
C MET A 26 0.56 6.68 -8.70
N ALA A 27 1.38 7.69 -8.99
CA ALA A 27 0.91 9.05 -9.28
C ALA A 27 -0.01 9.11 -10.53
N PRO A 28 -1.03 9.99 -10.55
CA PRO A 28 -1.50 10.91 -9.50
C PRO A 28 -2.64 10.31 -8.66
N ARG A 29 -2.67 8.99 -8.41
CA ARG A 29 -3.76 8.35 -7.67
C ARG A 29 -3.73 8.74 -6.18
N ASN A 30 -4.90 8.75 -5.54
CA ASN A 30 -4.97 8.79 -4.08
C ASN A 30 -4.44 7.48 -3.50
N ILE A 31 -3.46 7.56 -2.59
CA ILE A 31 -2.82 6.40 -1.97
C ILE A 31 -3.06 6.44 -0.46
N TRP A 32 -3.50 5.33 0.10
CA TRP A 32 -3.76 5.22 1.54
C TRP A 32 -2.96 4.08 2.15
N ILE A 33 -2.31 4.35 3.28
CA ILE A 33 -1.73 3.33 4.14
C ILE A 33 -2.53 3.30 5.43
N LEU A 34 -3.25 2.20 5.67
CA LEU A 34 -3.95 1.93 6.91
C LEU A 34 -3.13 0.89 7.67
N HIS A 35 -2.66 1.21 8.88
CA HIS A 35 -1.77 0.30 9.60
C HIS A 35 -1.95 0.38 11.11
N SER A 36 -1.76 -0.74 11.82
CA SER A 36 -1.90 -0.78 13.27
C SER A 36 -0.55 -0.85 13.98
N PRO A 37 -0.31 -0.03 15.02
CA PRO A 37 0.84 -0.21 15.91
C PRO A 37 0.87 -1.57 16.63
N GLY A 38 -0.27 -2.25 16.74
CA GLY A 38 -0.40 -3.59 17.31
C GLY A 38 -0.19 -4.74 16.31
N ASP A 39 0.16 -4.44 15.06
CA ASP A 39 0.47 -5.47 14.06
C ASP A 39 1.80 -6.19 14.42
N THR A 40 1.71 -7.48 14.71
CA THR A 40 2.86 -8.33 15.04
C THR A 40 3.44 -9.08 13.84
N VAL A 41 2.81 -8.97 12.67
CA VAL A 41 3.21 -9.62 11.41
C VAL A 41 4.02 -8.65 10.55
N ILE A 42 3.55 -7.41 10.42
CA ILE A 42 4.20 -6.34 9.67
C ILE A 42 4.51 -5.20 10.64
N PRO A 43 5.80 -4.91 10.92
CA PRO A 43 6.19 -3.82 11.80
C PRO A 43 5.54 -2.49 11.41
N PHE A 44 5.08 -1.73 12.41
CA PHE A 44 4.44 -0.43 12.16
C PHE A 44 5.35 0.56 11.42
N ALA A 45 6.65 0.49 11.70
CA ALA A 45 7.67 1.31 11.06
C ALA A 45 7.78 1.07 9.55
N ASP A 46 7.50 -0.15 9.07
CA ASP A 46 7.58 -0.47 7.63
C ASP A 46 6.48 0.25 6.86
N GLY A 47 5.26 0.30 7.41
CA GLY A 47 4.17 1.09 6.85
C GLY A 47 4.48 2.58 6.81
N GLN A 48 5.14 3.10 7.86
CA GLN A 48 5.58 4.49 7.91
C GLN A 48 6.67 4.78 6.87
N ALA A 49 7.62 3.87 6.68
CA ALA A 49 8.69 3.99 5.68
C ALA A 49 8.12 4.00 4.26
N LEU A 50 7.22 3.07 3.94
CA LEU A 50 6.52 3.06 2.65
C LEU A 50 5.75 4.37 2.42
N TYR A 51 5.01 4.85 3.43
CA TYR A 51 4.30 6.12 3.33
C TYR A 51 5.20 7.31 2.99
N GLN A 52 6.42 7.36 3.53
CA GLN A 52 7.35 8.45 3.24
C GLN A 52 7.73 8.54 1.76
N VAL A 53 7.88 7.39 1.08
CA VAL A 53 8.33 7.34 -0.33
C VAL A 53 7.19 7.41 -1.35
N LEU A 54 5.93 7.27 -0.93
CA LEU A 54 4.79 7.36 -1.85
C LEU A 54 4.59 8.79 -2.40
N PRO A 55 4.10 8.94 -3.66
CA PRO A 55 3.76 10.25 -4.21
C PRO A 55 2.44 10.79 -3.63
N GLU A 56 2.23 12.10 -3.75
CA GLU A 56 0.97 12.76 -3.41
C GLU A 56 -0.11 12.56 -4.50
N PRO A 57 -1.41 12.58 -4.14
CA PRO A 57 -1.96 12.72 -2.78
C PRO A 57 -1.91 11.40 -1.98
N LYS A 58 -1.44 11.47 -0.72
CA LYS A 58 -1.36 10.30 0.18
C LYS A 58 -1.83 10.56 1.61
N SER A 59 -2.43 9.54 2.22
CA SER A 59 -2.85 9.56 3.63
C SER A 59 -2.33 8.35 4.41
N PHE A 60 -1.95 8.56 5.66
CA PHE A 60 -1.61 7.49 6.60
C PHE A 60 -2.64 7.47 7.73
N PHE A 61 -3.31 6.34 7.93
CA PHE A 61 -4.35 6.17 8.94
C PHE A 61 -3.93 5.08 9.95
N PRO A 62 -3.46 5.48 11.14
CA PRO A 62 -3.18 4.53 12.20
C PRO A 62 -4.49 4.12 12.89
N PHE A 63 -4.76 2.81 12.94
CA PHE A 63 -5.97 2.29 13.61
C PHE A 63 -5.62 1.39 14.81
N ASN A 64 -6.57 1.25 15.73
CA ASN A 64 -6.41 0.39 16.89
C ASN A 64 -6.75 -1.07 16.53
N GLY A 65 -5.81 -1.99 16.69
CA GLY A 65 -6.04 -3.40 16.36
C GLY A 65 -4.75 -4.22 16.26
N THR A 66 -4.84 -5.28 15.46
CA THR A 66 -3.72 -6.16 15.09
C THR A 66 -3.76 -6.39 13.59
N HIS A 67 -2.91 -7.28 13.07
CA HIS A 67 -2.92 -7.64 11.66
C HIS A 67 -4.27 -8.21 11.20
N GLY A 68 -4.78 -7.73 10.05
CA GLY A 68 -5.97 -8.28 9.39
C GLY A 68 -7.13 -7.30 9.31
N LEU A 69 -8.36 -7.83 9.40
CA LEU A 69 -9.60 -7.06 9.28
C LEU A 69 -9.83 -6.19 10.51
N ASN A 70 -10.35 -4.98 10.30
CA ASN A 70 -10.57 -4.02 11.37
C ASN A 70 -11.75 -3.08 11.05
N GLU A 71 -12.69 -2.95 11.99
CA GLU A 71 -13.91 -2.16 11.81
C GLU A 71 -13.64 -0.65 11.63
N GLU A 72 -12.60 -0.12 12.27
CA GLU A 72 -12.21 1.29 12.15
C GLU A 72 -11.67 1.58 10.74
N ALA A 73 -10.83 0.69 10.21
CA ALA A 73 -10.35 0.75 8.83
C ALA A 73 -11.51 0.61 7.82
N ASP A 74 -12.42 -0.35 8.04
CA ASP A 74 -13.58 -0.60 7.19
C ASP A 74 -14.53 0.60 7.14
N ALA A 75 -14.71 1.32 8.25
CA ALA A 75 -15.53 2.52 8.32
C ALA A 75 -14.85 3.75 7.68
N TRP A 76 -13.52 3.85 7.76
CA TRP A 76 -12.75 4.97 7.22
C TRP A 76 -12.77 5.00 5.68
N ILE A 77 -12.59 3.84 5.03
CA ILE A 77 -12.49 3.72 3.56
C ILE A 77 -13.68 4.34 2.81
N PRO A 78 -14.95 4.02 3.13
CA PRO A 78 -16.10 4.64 2.49
C PRO A 78 -16.16 6.16 2.68
N GLY A 79 -15.72 6.66 3.85
CA GLY A 79 -15.66 8.09 4.16
C GLY A 79 -14.76 8.85 3.19
N GLU A 80 -13.54 8.34 2.98
CA GLU A 80 -12.58 8.93 2.05
C GLU A 80 -13.02 8.78 0.59
N CYS A 81 -13.57 7.63 0.21
CA CYS A 81 -14.17 7.43 -1.11
C CYS A 81 -15.25 8.47 -1.40
N ALA A 82 -16.08 8.81 -0.41
CA ALA A 82 -17.12 9.82 -0.57
C ALA A 82 -16.53 11.23 -0.80
N GLN A 83 -15.36 11.55 -0.23
CA GLN A 83 -14.69 12.84 -0.48
C GLN A 83 -14.11 12.93 -1.90
N ILE A 84 -13.58 11.82 -2.42
CA ILE A 84 -12.91 11.81 -3.74
C ILE A 84 -13.90 11.63 -4.89
N TYR A 85 -14.87 10.73 -4.72
CA TYR A 85 -15.78 10.30 -5.79
C TYR A 85 -17.22 10.76 -5.56
N GLY A 86 -17.50 11.42 -4.44
CA GLY A 86 -18.82 12.01 -4.20
C GLY A 86 -19.17 13.07 -5.25
N PRO A 87 -20.47 13.34 -5.46
CA PRO A 87 -20.89 14.36 -6.40
C PRO A 87 -20.30 15.72 -6.00
N ALA A 88 -19.66 16.38 -6.96
CA ALA A 88 -19.24 17.77 -6.80
C ALA A 88 -20.49 18.62 -6.50
N ARG A 89 -20.43 19.43 -5.45
CA ARG A 89 -21.48 20.40 -5.13
C ARG A 89 -21.57 21.50 -6.17
#